data_AF-A0AAD2J5Z0-F1
#
_entry.id   AF-A0AAD2J5Z0-F1
#
_cell.length_a   1.000
_cell.length_b   1.000
_cell.length_c   1.000
_cell.angle_alpha   90.00
_cell.angle_beta   90.00
_cell.angle_gamma   90.00
#
_symmetry.space_group_name_H-M   'P 1'
#
loop_
_entity.id
_entity.type
_entity.pdbx_description
1 polymer ?
#
loop_
_entity_poly.entity_id
_entity_poly.type
_entity_poly.pdbx_seq_one_letter_code
_entity_poly.pdbx_strand_id
1 'polypeptide(L)'
;MLGRTQIMLCPAFELGDDSGPVSVLELPLRPGDFFLFGDTVFVIENDLATLEVPAPFAGRVVQVLAKVGDKATINTPILEIEPMTNVFRKDLDSYGQGENAAPQPANKAVFLVHGHNDLIREMTARAIEKVGLTAIILSEQVNRSDTIIEKLERYDNVHFAVVLMTADDVGGKKSPTPALQDRARQNVILELGYFMGKIGRKRVCVLYEKGVELPSDYYGVVYIEIDDRGAWRYALGKELKEAGLQVDLNKL
;
A
#
# COMPACT_ATOMS: atom_id res chain seq x y z
N MET A 1 0.39 21.09 -15.90
CA MET A 1 0.29 20.19 -17.06
C MET A 1 -0.18 18.85 -16.54
N LEU A 2 -1.31 18.35 -17.05
CA LEU A 2 -2.07 17.22 -16.50
C LEU A 2 -1.33 15.88 -16.62
N GLY A 3 -1.47 15.07 -15.57
CA GLY A 3 -1.02 13.70 -15.50
C GLY A 3 -1.71 12.81 -16.53
N ARG A 4 -0.93 12.28 -17.48
CA ARG A 4 -1.45 11.53 -18.62
C ARG A 4 -1.80 10.11 -18.19
N THR A 5 -3.05 9.70 -18.41
CA THR A 5 -3.40 8.28 -18.44
C THR A 5 -2.55 7.55 -19.47
N GLN A 6 -2.20 6.31 -19.15
CA GLN A 6 -1.44 5.42 -20.03
C GLN A 6 -2.30 4.23 -20.40
N ILE A 7 -2.21 3.81 -21.65
CA ILE A 7 -2.89 2.60 -22.11
C ILE A 7 -1.91 1.45 -21.97
N MET A 8 -2.26 0.48 -21.13
CA MET A 8 -1.53 -0.77 -21.00
C MET A 8 -1.92 -1.68 -22.16
N LEU A 9 -0.92 -1.98 -22.99
CA LEU A 9 -1.06 -2.80 -24.18
C LEU A 9 -0.68 -4.25 -23.89
N CYS A 10 -1.23 -5.18 -24.67
CA CYS A 10 -0.80 -6.57 -24.70
C CYS A 10 0.71 -6.62 -25.03
N PRO A 11 1.55 -7.15 -24.12
CA PRO A 11 3.01 -7.08 -24.25
C PRO A 11 3.54 -7.95 -25.40
N ALA A 12 4.60 -7.49 -26.06
CA ALA A 12 5.28 -8.23 -27.12
C ALA A 12 6.17 -9.38 -26.59
N PHE A 13 6.60 -9.30 -25.33
CA PHE A 13 7.77 -10.06 -24.85
C PHE A 13 7.47 -11.49 -24.38
N GLU A 14 6.20 -11.89 -24.24
CA GLU A 14 5.83 -13.26 -23.84
C GLU A 14 5.31 -14.10 -25.02
N LEU A 15 5.40 -13.53 -26.21
CA LEU A 15 4.84 -13.99 -27.45
C LEU A 15 5.98 -13.98 -28.46
N GLY A 16 6.76 -15.06 -28.49
CA GLY A 16 7.90 -15.19 -29.42
C GLY A 16 7.51 -14.72 -30.82
N ASP A 17 8.44 -14.05 -31.50
CA ASP A 17 8.37 -13.12 -32.67
C ASP A 17 7.36 -13.39 -33.82
N ASP A 18 6.49 -14.40 -33.75
CA ASP A 18 5.48 -14.75 -34.75
C ASP A 18 4.21 -15.41 -34.15
N SER A 19 3.80 -15.06 -32.92
CA SER A 19 2.64 -15.70 -32.30
C SER A 19 1.33 -15.07 -32.77
N GLY A 20 0.41 -15.93 -33.23
CA GLY A 20 -0.96 -15.58 -33.60
C GLY A 20 -1.78 -14.92 -32.46
N PRO A 21 -3.06 -14.63 -32.71
CA PRO A 21 -3.92 -13.93 -31.75
C PRO A 21 -4.02 -14.70 -30.43
N VAL A 22 -3.77 -14.01 -29.31
CA VAL A 22 -3.98 -14.53 -27.95
C VAL A 22 -5.38 -14.21 -27.46
N SER A 23 -5.89 -14.97 -26.50
CA SER A 23 -7.21 -14.70 -25.90
C SER A 23 -7.07 -14.21 -24.47
N VAL A 24 -7.84 -13.19 -24.09
CA VAL A 24 -7.89 -12.71 -22.70
C VAL A 24 -8.65 -13.72 -21.85
N LEU A 25 -7.95 -14.40 -20.94
CA LEU A 25 -8.52 -15.44 -20.08
C LEU A 25 -9.18 -14.84 -18.84
N GLU A 26 -8.48 -13.94 -18.14
CA GLU A 26 -8.99 -13.32 -16.91
C GLU A 26 -8.60 -11.84 -16.80
N LEU A 27 -9.53 -11.06 -16.24
CA LEU A 27 -9.35 -9.65 -15.90
C LEU A 27 -9.69 -9.48 -14.40
N PRO A 28 -8.71 -9.73 -13.50
CA PRO A 28 -8.95 -9.70 -12.06
C PRO A 28 -9.19 -8.28 -11.53
N LEU A 29 -8.80 -7.25 -12.28
CA LEU A 29 -8.93 -5.85 -11.89
C LEU A 29 -10.14 -5.19 -12.55
N ARG A 30 -10.84 -4.34 -11.79
CA ARG A 30 -11.98 -3.55 -12.23
C ARG A 30 -11.62 -2.06 -12.33
N PRO A 31 -12.35 -1.25 -13.11
CA PRO A 31 -12.20 0.20 -13.09
C PRO A 31 -12.30 0.74 -11.65
N GLY A 32 -11.32 1.54 -11.24
CA GLY A 32 -11.17 2.06 -9.88
C GLY A 32 -10.22 1.25 -8.99
N ASP A 33 -9.88 0.02 -9.34
CA ASP A 33 -9.01 -0.81 -8.51
C ASP A 33 -7.55 -0.34 -8.55
N PHE A 34 -6.92 -0.35 -7.38
CA PHE A 34 -5.48 -0.15 -7.25
C PHE A 34 -4.73 -1.47 -7.48
N PHE A 35 -3.60 -1.39 -8.17
CA PHE A 35 -2.66 -2.50 -8.37
C PHE A 35 -1.25 -2.07 -7.98
N LEU A 36 -0.44 -3.01 -7.51
CA LEU A 36 0.94 -2.78 -7.12
C LEU A 36 1.90 -3.33 -8.17
N PHE A 37 3.15 -2.82 -8.19
CA PHE A 37 4.22 -3.44 -8.98
C PHE A 37 4.28 -4.95 -8.70
N GLY A 38 4.26 -5.75 -9.78
CA GLY A 38 4.28 -7.21 -9.74
C GLY A 38 2.90 -7.88 -9.66
N ASP A 39 1.82 -7.16 -9.32
CA ASP A 39 0.47 -7.75 -9.26
C ASP A 39 0.00 -8.19 -10.66
N THR A 40 -0.63 -9.35 -10.77
CA THR A 40 -1.21 -9.84 -12.03
C THR A 40 -2.36 -8.93 -12.45
N VAL A 41 -2.19 -8.25 -13.59
CA VAL A 41 -3.14 -7.24 -14.08
C VAL A 41 -4.18 -7.87 -15.01
N PHE A 42 -3.74 -8.83 -15.83
CA PHE A 42 -4.60 -9.66 -16.67
C PHE A 42 -3.89 -10.96 -17.03
N VAL A 43 -4.68 -11.97 -17.40
CA VAL A 43 -4.19 -13.30 -17.78
C VAL A 43 -4.54 -13.54 -19.25
N ILE A 44 -3.58 -13.97 -20.04
CA ILE A 44 -3.75 -14.28 -21.47
C ILE A 44 -3.47 -15.76 -21.73
N GLU A 45 -4.11 -16.31 -22.74
CA GLU A 45 -3.92 -17.70 -23.19
C GLU A 45 -3.55 -17.72 -24.67
N ASN A 46 -2.55 -18.55 -25.01
CA ASN A 46 -2.21 -18.92 -26.38
C ASN A 46 -2.29 -20.45 -26.55
N ASP A 47 -2.06 -20.95 -27.77
CA ASP A 47 -2.15 -22.39 -28.08
C ASP A 47 -1.16 -23.28 -27.29
N LEU A 48 -0.19 -22.69 -26.59
CA LEU A 48 0.90 -23.37 -25.90
C LEU A 48 0.84 -23.23 -24.37
N ALA A 49 0.32 -22.11 -23.84
CA ALA A 49 0.35 -21.79 -22.42
C ALA A 49 -0.61 -20.67 -22.01
N THR A 50 -0.92 -20.63 -20.72
CA THR A 50 -1.52 -19.49 -20.01
C THR A 50 -0.42 -18.64 -19.39
N LEU A 51 -0.47 -17.32 -19.58
CA LEU A 51 0.53 -16.36 -19.14
C LEU A 51 -0.12 -15.28 -18.28
N GLU A 52 0.46 -15.02 -17.12
CA GLU A 52 0.06 -13.93 -16.23
C GLU A 52 0.87 -12.68 -16.54
N VAL A 53 0.21 -11.56 -16.82
CA VAL A 53 0.90 -10.29 -17.11
C VAL A 53 1.03 -9.47 -15.82
N PRO A 54 2.24 -9.33 -15.25
CA PRO A 54 2.45 -8.59 -14.01
C PRO A 54 2.47 -7.07 -14.26
N ALA A 55 2.10 -6.31 -13.24
CA ALA A 55 2.09 -4.85 -13.30
C ALA A 55 3.53 -4.30 -13.32
N PRO A 56 3.90 -3.46 -14.30
CA PRO A 56 5.25 -2.90 -14.40
C PRO A 56 5.51 -1.74 -13.42
N PHE A 57 4.48 -1.26 -12.73
CA PHE A 57 4.52 -0.24 -11.68
C PHE A 57 3.23 -0.30 -10.86
N ALA A 58 3.15 0.48 -9.77
CA ALA A 58 1.91 0.63 -9.02
C ALA A 58 1.04 1.75 -9.61
N GLY A 59 -0.29 1.59 -9.56
CA GLY A 59 -1.22 2.54 -10.16
C GLY A 59 -2.67 2.17 -9.91
N ARG A 60 -3.55 2.81 -10.67
CA ARG A 60 -5.00 2.56 -10.61
C ARG A 60 -5.54 2.26 -12.00
N VAL A 61 -6.47 1.31 -12.09
CA VAL A 61 -7.21 1.04 -13.32
C VAL A 61 -8.24 2.16 -13.52
N VAL A 62 -8.12 2.89 -14.63
CA VAL A 62 -9.11 3.89 -15.04
C VAL A 62 -10.27 3.20 -15.75
N GLN A 63 -9.95 2.30 -16.67
CA GLN A 63 -10.94 1.59 -17.45
C GLN A 63 -10.38 0.25 -17.94
N VAL A 64 -11.25 -0.76 -18.00
CA VAL A 64 -10.97 -2.02 -18.68
C VAL A 64 -11.52 -1.92 -20.10
N LEU A 65 -10.66 -2.06 -21.10
CA LEU A 65 -10.99 -1.90 -22.52
C LEU A 65 -11.31 -3.24 -23.20
N ALA A 66 -10.69 -4.31 -22.75
CA ALA A 66 -10.92 -5.67 -23.23
C ALA A 66 -11.97 -6.42 -22.39
N LYS A 67 -12.58 -7.46 -22.97
CA LYS A 67 -13.43 -8.41 -22.27
C LYS A 67 -12.77 -9.78 -22.21
N VAL A 68 -13.15 -10.57 -21.21
CA VAL A 68 -12.79 -11.98 -21.17
C VAL A 68 -13.29 -12.69 -22.44
N GLY A 69 -12.41 -13.42 -23.09
CA GLY A 69 -12.64 -14.09 -24.38
C GLY A 69 -12.32 -13.26 -25.61
N ASP A 70 -11.93 -11.98 -25.46
CA ASP A 70 -11.49 -11.17 -26.61
C ASP A 70 -10.16 -11.68 -27.16
N LYS A 71 -10.04 -11.69 -28.49
CA LYS A 71 -8.78 -11.96 -29.17
C LYS A 71 -7.94 -10.68 -29.22
N ALA A 72 -6.77 -10.71 -28.60
CA ALA A 72 -5.80 -9.64 -28.60
C ALA A 72 -4.56 -10.03 -29.42
N THR A 73 -3.99 -9.07 -30.14
CA THR A 73 -2.64 -9.16 -30.71
C THR A 73 -1.69 -8.28 -29.92
N ILE A 74 -0.39 -8.39 -30.20
CA ILE A 74 0.63 -7.47 -29.67
C ILE A 74 0.18 -6.02 -29.89
N ASN A 75 0.35 -5.18 -28.88
CA ASN A 75 -0.07 -3.78 -28.85
C ASN A 75 -1.60 -3.55 -28.81
N THR A 76 -2.43 -4.58 -28.62
CA THR A 76 -3.86 -4.39 -28.39
C THR A 76 -4.09 -3.72 -27.03
N PRO A 77 -4.89 -2.66 -26.93
CA PRO A 77 -5.16 -1.97 -25.68
C PRO A 77 -6.05 -2.82 -24.77
N ILE A 78 -5.57 -3.12 -23.56
CA ILE A 78 -6.29 -3.98 -22.59
C ILE A 78 -6.90 -3.15 -21.47
N LEU A 79 -6.11 -2.23 -20.89
CA LEU A 79 -6.50 -1.39 -19.76
C LEU A 79 -6.04 0.06 -19.99
N GLU A 80 -6.86 1.00 -19.55
CA GLU A 80 -6.40 2.36 -19.27
C GLU A 80 -6.02 2.42 -17.79
N ILE A 81 -4.81 2.88 -17.51
CA ILE A 81 -4.25 2.96 -16.17
C ILE A 81 -3.70 4.35 -15.90
N GLU A 82 -3.72 4.73 -14.63
CA GLU A 82 -3.15 5.97 -14.13
C GLU A 82 -1.94 5.62 -13.26
N PRO A 83 -0.71 5.87 -13.74
CA PRO A 83 0.51 5.62 -12.97
C PRO A 83 0.58 6.54 -11.76
N MET A 84 1.12 5.99 -10.67
CA MET A 84 1.21 6.62 -9.35
C MET A 84 2.02 7.94 -9.28
N THR A 85 2.68 8.36 -10.37
CA THR A 85 3.27 9.71 -10.47
C THR A 85 2.24 10.83 -10.68
N ASN A 86 0.96 10.53 -10.92
CA ASN A 86 -0.01 11.53 -11.39
C ASN A 86 -1.46 11.42 -10.85
N VAL A 87 -1.77 10.45 -9.99
CA VAL A 87 -3.13 10.22 -9.44
C VAL A 87 -3.40 11.12 -8.23
N PHE A 88 -3.37 12.44 -8.39
CA PHE A 88 -3.77 13.35 -7.31
C PHE A 88 -4.75 14.38 -7.84
N ARG A 89 -6.06 14.06 -7.82
CA ARG A 89 -7.11 15.03 -7.46
C ARG A 89 -8.57 14.59 -7.40
N LYS A 90 -9.01 13.35 -7.70
CA LYS A 90 -10.46 13.15 -7.94
C LYS A 90 -11.27 12.10 -7.18
N ASP A 91 -10.72 11.20 -6.38
CA ASP A 91 -11.55 10.12 -5.80
C ASP A 91 -11.43 9.98 -4.28
N LEU A 92 -11.62 11.10 -3.58
CA LEU A 92 -11.77 11.16 -2.12
C LEU A 92 -13.21 10.90 -1.63
N ASP A 93 -14.16 10.58 -2.52
CA ASP A 93 -15.60 10.65 -2.20
C ASP A 93 -16.35 9.30 -2.15
N SER A 94 -15.72 8.12 -2.11
CA SER A 94 -16.50 6.86 -2.13
C SER A 94 -16.05 5.67 -1.26
N TYR A 95 -14.99 5.75 -0.46
CA TYR A 95 -14.66 4.69 0.51
C TYR A 95 -15.15 5.04 1.92
N GLY A 96 -16.45 4.86 2.12
CA GLY A 96 -17.09 4.98 3.42
C GLY A 96 -18.25 4.01 3.52
N GLN A 97 -17.93 2.72 3.66
CA GLN A 97 -18.80 1.70 4.28
C GLN A 97 -18.08 0.34 4.36
N GLY A 98 -17.53 0.06 5.54
CA GLY A 98 -17.18 -1.28 6.01
C GLY A 98 -17.64 -1.40 7.46
N GLU A 99 -18.64 -2.24 7.70
CA GLU A 99 -19.36 -2.37 8.96
C GLU A 99 -18.53 -3.01 10.10
N ASN A 100 -18.88 -2.59 11.32
CA ASN A 100 -18.47 -3.06 12.64
C ASN A 100 -17.88 -4.49 12.73
N ALA A 101 -16.63 -4.60 13.16
CA ALA A 101 -16.13 -5.76 13.89
C ALA A 101 -15.75 -5.37 15.33
N ALA A 102 -16.45 -5.95 16.30
CA ALA A 102 -16.05 -5.97 17.71
C ALA A 102 -14.67 -6.64 17.88
N PRO A 103 -13.93 -6.41 19.00
CA PRO A 103 -12.54 -6.81 19.10
C PRO A 103 -12.37 -8.34 18.97
N GLN A 104 -11.76 -8.76 17.85
CA GLN A 104 -11.39 -10.15 17.60
C GLN A 104 -10.10 -10.50 18.35
N PRO A 105 -9.90 -11.78 18.72
CA PRO A 105 -8.83 -12.19 19.61
C PRO A 105 -7.43 -11.86 19.05
N ALA A 106 -6.56 -11.43 19.96
CA ALA A 106 -5.19 -11.03 19.73
C ALA A 106 -4.35 -12.14 19.07
N ASN A 107 -4.23 -12.12 17.74
CA ASN A 107 -3.05 -12.65 17.04
C ASN A 107 -2.95 -12.32 15.53
N LYS A 108 -3.89 -11.55 14.96
CA LYS A 108 -3.84 -11.16 13.54
C LYS A 108 -3.90 -9.66 13.27
N ALA A 109 -4.15 -8.85 14.29
CA ALA A 109 -4.32 -7.41 14.12
C ALA A 109 -2.96 -6.68 14.11
N VAL A 110 -2.76 -5.85 13.09
CA VAL A 110 -1.65 -4.92 12.94
C VAL A 110 -2.23 -3.51 12.91
N PHE A 111 -1.80 -2.65 13.82
CA PHE A 111 -2.22 -1.25 13.79
C PHE A 111 -1.42 -0.50 12.72
N LEU A 112 -2.10 0.26 11.86
CA LEU A 112 -1.48 1.08 10.83
C LEU A 112 -1.63 2.56 11.19
N VAL A 113 -0.55 3.12 11.73
CA VAL A 113 -0.41 4.55 11.99
C VAL A 113 -0.06 5.26 10.70
N HIS A 114 -0.77 6.32 10.36
CA HIS A 114 -0.59 7.01 9.10
C HIS A 114 -0.82 8.53 9.18
N GLY A 115 -0.20 9.22 8.24
CA GLY A 115 -0.42 10.63 7.95
C GLY A 115 -1.58 10.86 6.99
N HIS A 116 -1.45 11.83 6.09
CA HIS A 116 -2.40 12.13 5.02
C HIS A 116 -2.07 11.43 3.71
N ASN A 117 -0.97 10.67 3.65
CA ASN A 117 -0.63 9.91 2.47
C ASN A 117 -1.50 8.64 2.36
N ASP A 118 -2.73 8.82 1.88
CA ASP A 118 -3.72 7.76 1.70
C ASP A 118 -3.22 6.62 0.81
N LEU A 119 -2.39 6.95 -0.18
CA LEU A 119 -1.85 5.96 -1.09
C LEU A 119 -0.94 4.96 -0.38
N ILE A 120 0.05 5.44 0.37
CA ILE A 120 0.95 4.58 1.13
C ILE A 120 0.18 3.84 2.23
N ARG A 121 -0.83 4.48 2.83
CA ARG A 121 -1.77 3.84 3.77
C ARG A 121 -2.44 2.62 3.12
N GLU A 122 -3.12 2.80 1.99
CA GLU A 122 -3.84 1.74 1.29
C GLU A 122 -2.90 0.62 0.80
N MET A 123 -1.74 0.97 0.24
CA MET A 123 -0.74 -0.01 -0.18
C MET A 123 -0.25 -0.88 0.99
N THR A 124 -0.02 -0.25 2.14
CA THR A 124 0.44 -0.94 3.35
C THR A 124 -0.67 -1.81 3.94
N ALA A 125 -1.90 -1.30 4.02
CA ALA A 125 -3.06 -2.06 4.45
C ALA A 125 -3.24 -3.32 3.60
N ARG A 126 -3.22 -3.18 2.27
CA ARG A 126 -3.31 -4.31 1.34
C ARG A 126 -2.16 -5.31 1.50
N ALA A 127 -0.93 -4.85 1.70
CA ALA A 127 0.21 -5.74 1.93
C ALA A 127 0.04 -6.56 3.22
N ILE A 128 -0.44 -5.94 4.30
CA ILE A 128 -0.77 -6.60 5.57
C ILE A 128 -1.89 -7.63 5.37
N GLU A 129 -2.94 -7.27 4.62
CA GLU A 129 -4.09 -8.15 4.38
C GLU A 129 -3.76 -9.33 3.47
N LYS A 130 -2.93 -9.12 2.43
CA LYS A 130 -2.47 -10.19 1.53
C LYS A 130 -1.79 -11.33 2.29
N VAL A 131 -1.07 -11.03 3.37
CA VAL A 131 -0.43 -12.05 4.22
C VAL A 131 -1.34 -12.68 5.27
N GLY A 132 -2.63 -12.35 5.26
CA GLY A 132 -3.65 -12.96 6.13
C GLY A 132 -3.80 -12.30 7.51
N LEU A 133 -3.30 -11.06 7.65
CA LEU A 133 -3.46 -10.23 8.83
C LEU A 133 -4.58 -9.19 8.61
N THR A 134 -4.92 -8.44 9.66
CA THR A 134 -5.93 -7.38 9.61
C THR A 134 -5.28 -6.04 9.92
N ALA A 135 -5.40 -5.08 9.01
CA ALA A 135 -4.96 -3.71 9.25
C ALA A 135 -6.02 -2.95 10.07
N ILE A 136 -5.64 -2.41 11.22
CA ILE A 136 -6.49 -1.51 12.00
C ILE A 136 -6.04 -0.09 11.73
N ILE A 137 -6.92 0.70 11.12
CA ILE A 137 -6.67 2.10 10.77
C ILE A 137 -7.57 2.99 11.63
N LEU A 138 -6.96 3.87 12.42
CA LEU A 138 -7.69 4.69 13.40
C LEU A 138 -8.73 5.61 12.75
N SER A 139 -8.39 6.22 11.61
CA SER A 139 -9.25 7.17 10.89
C SER A 139 -10.57 6.54 10.42
N GLU A 140 -10.57 5.24 10.14
CA GLU A 140 -11.72 4.47 9.68
C GLU A 140 -12.64 3.99 10.81
N GLN A 141 -12.17 4.00 12.06
CA GLN A 141 -12.98 3.53 13.17
C GLN A 141 -14.05 4.55 13.57
N VAL A 142 -15.14 4.08 14.19
CA VAL A 142 -16.21 4.94 14.69
C VAL A 142 -15.71 5.87 15.80
N ASN A 143 -16.03 7.17 15.71
CA ASN A 143 -15.55 8.15 16.69
C ASN A 143 -16.28 8.07 18.04
N ARG A 144 -17.59 7.73 18.07
CA ARG A 144 -18.41 7.65 19.30
C ARG A 144 -18.32 8.85 20.27
N SER A 145 -17.96 10.03 19.77
CA SER A 145 -17.63 11.23 20.57
C SER A 145 -16.43 11.05 21.51
N ASP A 146 -15.65 9.98 21.32
CA ASP A 146 -14.39 9.72 21.99
C ASP A 146 -13.36 10.76 21.52
N THR A 147 -12.49 11.18 22.42
CA THR A 147 -11.24 11.86 22.04
C THR A 147 -10.36 10.91 21.21
N ILE A 148 -9.39 11.46 20.47
CA ILE A 148 -8.46 10.65 19.67
C ILE A 148 -7.74 9.61 20.53
N ILE A 149 -7.39 9.96 21.78
CA ILE A 149 -6.70 9.07 22.71
C ILE A 149 -7.60 7.93 23.17
N GLU A 150 -8.85 8.21 23.55
CA GLU A 150 -9.82 7.17 23.93
C GLU A 150 -10.12 6.23 22.77
N LYS A 151 -10.22 6.78 21.55
CA LYS A 151 -10.35 5.98 20.34
C LYS A 151 -9.13 5.10 20.12
N LEU A 152 -7.91 5.64 20.28
CA LEU A 152 -6.67 4.88 20.15
C LEU A 152 -6.64 3.71 21.15
N GLU A 153 -6.90 3.96 22.43
CA GLU A 153 -6.93 2.95 23.50
C GLU A 153 -7.96 1.84 23.24
N ARG A 154 -9.10 2.15 22.63
CA ARG A 154 -10.12 1.16 22.27
C ARG A 154 -9.63 0.14 21.23
N TYR A 155 -8.74 0.57 20.34
CA TYR A 155 -8.25 -0.22 19.21
C TYR A 155 -6.76 -0.59 19.35
N ASP A 156 -6.14 -0.34 20.52
CA ASP A 156 -4.71 -0.54 20.76
C ASP A 156 -4.30 -2.01 20.98
N ASN A 157 -5.28 -2.93 21.10
CA ASN A 157 -5.05 -4.34 21.36
C ASN A 157 -4.58 -5.07 20.09
N VAL A 158 -3.35 -4.76 19.69
CA VAL A 158 -2.69 -5.30 18.51
C VAL A 158 -1.41 -6.04 18.89
N HIS A 159 -0.98 -6.94 18.01
CA HIS A 159 0.29 -7.66 18.20
C HIS A 159 1.47 -6.90 17.62
N PHE A 160 1.23 -6.06 16.61
CA PHE A 160 2.25 -5.30 15.92
C PHE A 160 1.69 -3.94 15.47
N ALA A 161 2.57 -2.95 15.33
CA ALA A 161 2.22 -1.65 14.75
C ALA A 161 3.16 -1.31 13.58
N VAL A 162 2.58 -0.83 12.49
CA VAL A 162 3.29 -0.27 11.35
C VAL A 162 3.04 1.23 11.32
N VAL A 163 4.11 2.02 11.27
CA VAL A 163 4.05 3.48 11.34
C VAL A 163 4.55 4.07 10.03
N LEU A 164 3.69 4.83 9.35
CA LEU A 164 4.03 5.47 8.08
C LEU A 164 4.56 6.89 8.32
N MET A 165 5.86 7.08 8.10
CA MET A 165 6.53 8.37 8.12
C MET A 165 6.63 8.95 6.71
N THR A 166 5.58 9.64 6.29
CA THR A 166 5.46 10.31 4.98
C THR A 166 5.69 11.81 5.10
N ALA A 167 5.97 12.47 3.97
CA ALA A 167 6.26 13.92 3.90
C ALA A 167 5.00 14.80 4.09
N ASP A 168 4.37 14.69 5.26
CA ASP A 168 3.10 15.33 5.59
C ASP A 168 3.23 16.78 6.06
N ASP A 169 4.25 17.02 6.88
CA ASP A 169 4.54 18.31 7.49
C ASP A 169 5.94 18.77 7.04
N VAL A 170 6.20 20.07 7.18
CA VAL A 170 7.53 20.64 7.02
C VAL A 170 7.99 21.21 8.37
N GLY A 171 9.22 20.93 8.77
CA GLY A 171 9.77 21.38 10.05
C GLY A 171 11.28 21.60 10.02
N GLY A 172 11.82 22.15 11.09
CA GLY A 172 13.25 22.34 11.22
C GLY A 172 13.62 23.01 12.53
N LYS A 173 14.90 22.94 12.89
CA LYS A 173 15.42 23.62 14.09
C LYS A 173 15.24 25.12 13.95
N LYS A 174 14.72 25.74 15.00
CA LYS A 174 14.61 27.20 15.09
C LYS A 174 15.99 27.82 14.91
N SER A 175 16.16 28.62 13.86
CA SER A 175 17.40 29.33 13.56
C SER A 175 17.11 30.59 12.73
N PRO A 176 18.07 31.52 12.60
CA PRO A 176 17.89 32.72 11.77
C PRO A 176 17.62 32.42 10.30
N THR A 177 18.15 31.31 9.79
CA THR A 177 17.92 30.79 8.43
C THR A 177 17.52 29.31 8.52
N PRO A 178 16.24 29.01 8.80
CA PRO A 178 15.78 27.64 8.99
C PRO A 178 16.00 26.78 7.75
N ALA A 179 16.77 25.70 7.91
CA ALA A 179 16.78 24.60 6.95
C ALA A 179 15.53 23.75 7.24
N LEU A 180 14.47 24.01 6.50
CA LEU A 180 13.25 23.23 6.57
C LEU A 180 13.42 21.89 5.85
N GLN A 181 12.82 20.85 6.40
CA GLN A 181 12.84 19.49 5.88
C GLN A 181 11.42 18.91 5.97
N ASP A 182 11.12 18.02 5.03
CA ASP A 182 9.89 17.23 5.07
C ASP A 182 9.97 16.28 6.27
N ARG A 183 8.85 16.09 6.96
CA ARG A 183 8.78 15.24 8.14
C ARG A 183 7.41 14.57 8.26
N ALA A 184 7.38 13.49 9.04
CA ALA A 184 6.13 12.86 9.43
C ALA A 184 5.24 13.80 10.26
N ARG A 185 3.93 13.62 10.13
CA ARG A 185 2.94 14.39 10.87
C ARG A 185 3.13 14.23 12.38
N GLN A 186 2.88 15.28 13.15
CA GLN A 186 3.06 15.22 14.62
C GLN A 186 2.28 14.08 15.31
N ASN A 187 1.05 13.80 14.86
CA ASN A 187 0.25 12.71 15.43
C ASN A 187 0.89 11.34 15.18
N VAL A 188 1.54 11.15 14.02
CA VAL A 188 2.28 9.91 13.70
C VAL A 188 3.44 9.70 14.67
N ILE A 189 4.17 10.77 15.02
CA ILE A 189 5.27 10.71 15.99
C ILE A 189 4.75 10.37 17.40
N LEU A 190 3.60 10.94 17.79
CA LEU A 190 2.95 10.62 19.05
C LEU A 190 2.55 9.14 19.12
N GLU A 191 1.89 8.64 18.07
CA GLU A 191 1.41 7.26 17.99
C GLU A 191 2.58 6.25 17.92
N LEU A 192 3.70 6.60 17.28
CA LEU A 192 4.93 5.82 17.36
C LEU A 192 5.37 5.64 18.82
N GLY A 193 5.49 6.74 19.57
CA GLY A 193 5.88 6.69 20.98
C GLY A 193 4.91 5.87 21.82
N TYR A 194 3.61 6.02 21.55
CA TYR A 194 2.55 5.26 22.22
C TYR A 194 2.71 3.75 22.01
N PHE A 195 2.78 3.26 20.76
CA PHE A 195 2.90 1.83 20.48
C PHE A 195 4.24 1.26 20.97
N MET A 196 5.33 2.02 20.88
CA MET A 196 6.60 1.58 21.46
C MET A 196 6.53 1.38 22.97
N GLY A 197 5.80 2.24 23.69
CA GLY A 197 5.56 2.09 25.11
C GLY A 197 4.61 0.94 25.44
N LYS A 198 3.55 0.75 24.64
CA LYS A 198 2.48 -0.22 24.88
C LYS A 198 2.87 -1.65 24.52
N ILE A 199 3.37 -1.89 23.31
CA ILE A 199 3.66 -3.24 22.77
C ILE A 199 5.17 -3.52 22.66
N GLY A 200 6.01 -2.52 22.94
CA GLY A 200 7.46 -2.65 22.90
C GLY A 200 8.05 -2.45 21.50
N ARG A 201 9.28 -1.95 21.45
CA ARG A 201 9.95 -1.54 20.20
C ARG A 201 10.11 -2.65 19.17
N LYS A 202 10.26 -3.91 19.61
CA LYS A 202 10.39 -5.09 18.74
C LYS A 202 9.10 -5.45 18.00
N ARG A 203 7.98 -4.81 18.35
CA ARG A 203 6.66 -5.01 17.73
C ARG A 203 6.21 -3.75 16.97
N VAL A 204 7.15 -2.87 16.64
CA VAL A 204 6.89 -1.66 15.88
C VAL A 204 7.86 -1.58 14.71
N CYS A 205 7.33 -1.37 13.52
CA CYS A 205 8.12 -1.11 12.31
C CYS A 205 7.73 0.25 11.75
N VAL A 206 8.71 1.06 11.38
CA VAL A 206 8.51 2.33 10.68
C VAL A 206 8.77 2.11 9.20
N LEU A 207 7.78 2.42 8.37
CA LEU A 207 7.98 2.59 6.93
C LEU A 207 8.13 4.08 6.67
N TYR A 208 9.17 4.49 5.95
CA TYR A 208 9.42 5.91 5.72
C TYR A 208 9.62 6.24 4.25
N GLU A 209 9.15 7.42 3.86
CA GLU A 209 9.40 7.98 2.53
C GLU A 209 10.81 8.58 2.48
N LYS A 210 11.51 8.36 1.37
CA LYS A 210 12.88 8.83 1.19
C LYS A 210 12.97 10.35 1.34
N GLY A 211 13.85 10.81 2.22
CA GLY A 211 14.10 12.24 2.44
C GLY A 211 13.32 12.86 3.60
N VAL A 212 12.38 12.12 4.20
CA VAL A 212 11.67 12.53 5.42
C VAL A 212 12.63 12.53 6.62
N GLU A 213 12.55 13.56 7.45
CA GLU A 213 13.27 13.66 8.73
C GLU A 213 12.86 12.50 9.66
N LEU A 214 13.84 11.67 10.02
CA LEU A 214 13.66 10.58 10.97
C LEU A 214 14.13 10.98 12.37
N PRO A 215 13.29 10.78 13.41
CA PRO A 215 13.65 11.16 14.77
C PRO A 215 14.72 10.22 15.37
N SER A 216 15.83 10.80 15.82
CA SER A 216 16.98 10.07 16.38
C SER A 216 16.71 9.38 17.72
N ASP A 217 15.75 9.86 18.51
CA ASP A 217 15.43 9.30 19.83
C ASP A 217 14.91 7.85 19.78
N TYR A 218 14.59 7.38 18.57
CA TYR A 218 14.04 6.06 18.31
C TYR A 218 15.04 5.10 17.64
N TYR A 219 16.34 5.43 17.63
CA TYR A 219 17.40 4.52 17.18
C TYR A 219 17.26 3.16 17.89
N GLY A 220 16.97 2.11 17.11
CA GLY A 220 16.67 0.76 17.61
C GLY A 220 15.25 0.26 17.29
N VAL A 221 14.38 1.12 16.76
CA VAL A 221 13.20 0.69 15.98
C VAL A 221 13.66 0.34 14.57
N VAL A 222 12.96 -0.59 13.92
CA VAL A 222 13.24 -0.96 12.53
C VAL A 222 12.67 0.12 11.59
N TYR A 223 13.51 0.64 10.72
CA TYR A 223 13.14 1.58 9.67
C TYR A 223 13.32 0.92 8.31
N ILE A 224 12.27 0.94 7.50
CA ILE A 224 12.26 0.41 6.13
C ILE A 224 11.92 1.57 5.19
N GLU A 225 12.81 1.86 4.25
CA GLU A 225 12.54 2.83 3.19
C GLU A 225 11.46 2.27 2.26
N ILE A 226 10.47 3.08 1.94
CA ILE A 226 9.46 2.75 0.92
C ILE A 226 10.10 2.99 -0.45
N ASP A 227 10.53 1.92 -1.09
CA ASP A 227 11.13 1.95 -2.42
C ASP A 227 10.09 1.77 -3.55
N ASP A 228 10.36 2.37 -4.71
CA ASP A 228 9.48 2.32 -5.89
C ASP A 228 9.32 0.89 -6.45
N ARG A 229 10.24 -0.03 -6.15
CA ARG A 229 10.19 -1.41 -6.64
C ARG A 229 9.39 -2.33 -5.71
N GLY A 230 8.91 -1.82 -4.58
CA GLY A 230 8.08 -2.56 -3.64
C GLY A 230 8.82 -3.57 -2.76
N ALA A 231 10.16 -3.53 -2.71
CA ALA A 231 10.96 -4.44 -1.87
C ALA A 231 10.65 -4.28 -0.37
N TRP A 232 10.20 -3.09 0.05
CA TRP A 232 9.74 -2.78 1.40
C TRP A 232 8.64 -3.73 1.89
N ARG A 233 7.79 -4.26 1.01
CA ARG A 233 6.71 -5.21 1.38
C ARG A 233 7.28 -6.49 1.93
N TYR A 234 8.24 -7.08 1.22
CA TYR A 234 8.92 -8.29 1.65
C TYR A 234 9.74 -8.06 2.93
N ALA A 235 10.36 -6.89 3.08
CA ALA A 235 11.03 -6.49 4.31
C ALA A 235 10.06 -6.38 5.49
N LEU A 236 8.91 -5.73 5.31
CA LEU A 236 7.84 -5.66 6.31
C LEU A 236 7.34 -7.07 6.68
N GLY A 237 7.12 -7.94 5.70
CA GLY A 237 6.71 -9.31 5.92
C GLY A 237 7.68 -10.08 6.83
N LYS A 238 8.99 -9.87 6.69
CA LYS A 238 10.00 -10.46 7.58
C LYS A 238 9.87 -9.97 9.01
N GLU A 239 9.69 -8.66 9.21
CA GLU A 239 9.53 -8.09 10.56
C GLU A 239 8.25 -8.59 11.24
N LEU A 240 7.14 -8.66 10.50
CA LEU A 240 5.88 -9.23 11.01
C LEU A 240 6.09 -10.70 11.45
N LYS A 241 6.81 -11.50 10.64
CA LYS A 241 7.12 -12.90 10.94
C LYS A 241 8.04 -13.03 12.16
N GLU A 242 9.09 -12.22 12.25
CA GLU A 242 10.02 -12.20 13.38
C GLU A 242 9.34 -11.78 14.69
N ALA A 243 8.34 -10.90 14.61
CA ALA A 243 7.49 -10.54 15.74
C ALA A 243 6.57 -11.69 16.20
N GLY A 244 6.52 -12.82 15.49
CA GLY A 244 5.74 -14.00 15.83
C GLY A 244 4.37 -14.07 15.17
N LEU A 245 4.09 -13.23 14.16
CA LEU A 245 2.86 -13.34 13.37
C LEU A 245 3.01 -14.45 12.32
N GLN A 246 1.90 -15.15 12.05
CA GLN A 246 1.85 -16.13 10.97
C GLN A 246 1.66 -15.40 9.64
N VAL A 247 2.76 -15.25 8.90
CA VAL A 247 2.84 -14.50 7.64
C VAL A 247 3.31 -15.44 6.52
N ASP A 248 2.56 -15.46 5.42
CA ASP A 248 2.98 -16.13 4.19
C ASP A 248 3.69 -15.14 3.26
N LEU A 249 5.03 -15.19 3.26
CA LEU A 249 5.86 -14.28 2.47
C LEU A 249 5.73 -14.48 0.96
N ASN A 250 5.16 -15.60 0.49
CA ASN A 250 4.97 -15.83 -0.94
C ASN A 250 3.82 -15.00 -1.53
N LYS A 251 3.07 -14.29 -0.69
CA LYS A 251 1.92 -13.45 -1.09
C LYS A 251 2.28 -11.96 -1.25
N LEU A 252 3.56 -11.60 -1.10
CA LEU A 252 4.05 -10.21 -1.08
C LEU A 252 4.87 -9.83 -2.30
#